data_AF-A0AAZ1XSU0-F1
#
_entry.id   AF-A0AAZ1XSU0-F1
#
_cell.length_a   1.000
_cell.length_b   1.000
_cell.length_c   1.000
_cell.angle_alpha   90.00
_cell.angle_beta   90.00
_cell.angle_gamma   90.00
#
_symmetry.space_group_name_H-M   'P 1'
#
loop_
_entity.id
_entity.type
_entity.pdbx_description
1 polymer ?
#
loop_
_entity_poly.entity_id
_entity_poly.type
_entity_poly.pdbx_seq_one_letter_code
_entity_poly.pdbx_strand_id
1 'polypeptide(L)'
;VQEKITLYPEQKEEPEEPDEPEYRIVLLGKTGVGKNKIGDAILGNNRNCFESTSSEFQKEMQEFGGQILTVVVTPDLFENRLTVR
;
A
#
# COMPACT_ATOMS: atom_id res chain seq x y z
N VAL A 1 -50.06 -0.16 3.32
CA VAL A 1 -48.71 0.26 2.90
C VAL A 1 -47.88 0.50 4.15
N GLN A 2 -46.91 -0.36 4.40
CA GLN A 2 -45.76 0.01 5.22
C GLN A 2 -44.57 -0.71 4.58
N GLU A 3 -43.76 0.07 3.88
CA GLU A 3 -42.56 -0.40 3.20
C GLU A 3 -41.56 -0.87 4.25
N LYS A 4 -41.20 -2.14 4.18
CA LYS A 4 -40.10 -2.71 4.96
C LYS A 4 -38.81 -2.39 4.22
N ILE A 5 -38.16 -1.31 4.65
CA ILE A 5 -36.86 -0.85 4.15
C ILE A 5 -35.86 -1.99 4.36
N THR A 6 -35.40 -2.59 3.27
CA THR A 6 -34.25 -3.48 3.26
C THR A 6 -33.09 -2.66 2.74
N LEU A 7 -32.19 -2.20 3.61
CA LEU A 7 -30.97 -1.52 3.17
C LEU A 7 -29.78 -2.03 3.98
N TYR A 8 -28.93 -2.73 3.21
CA TYR A 8 -27.58 -3.23 3.48
C TYR A 8 -27.47 -4.58 4.23
N PRO A 9 -26.83 -5.61 3.63
CA PRO A 9 -26.50 -6.84 4.36
C PRO A 9 -25.44 -6.52 5.41
N GLU A 10 -25.62 -7.03 6.62
CA GLU A 10 -24.57 -7.06 7.65
C GLU A 10 -23.33 -7.73 7.03
N GLN A 11 -22.23 -6.97 6.95
CA GLN A 11 -20.93 -7.56 6.66
C GLN A 11 -20.59 -8.49 7.83
N LYS A 12 -20.55 -9.79 7.57
CA LYS A 12 -19.98 -10.74 8.53
C LYS A 12 -18.51 -10.36 8.67
N GLU A 13 -18.11 -9.89 9.84
CA GLU A 13 -16.71 -9.87 10.24
C GLU A 13 -16.27 -11.34 10.27
N GLU A 14 -15.56 -11.78 9.22
CA GLU A 14 -14.81 -13.01 9.29
C GLU A 14 -13.80 -12.86 10.43
N PRO A 15 -13.59 -13.90 11.26
CA PRO A 15 -12.61 -13.82 12.33
C PRO A 15 -11.27 -13.42 11.73
N GLU A 16 -10.70 -12.29 12.19
CA GLU A 16 -9.34 -11.91 11.80
C GLU A 16 -8.42 -13.06 12.25
N GLU A 17 -7.94 -13.84 11.27
CA GLU A 17 -6.86 -14.79 11.54
C GLU A 17 -5.68 -14.00 12.12
N PRO A 18 -5.02 -14.50 13.17
CA PRO A 18 -3.89 -13.79 13.74
C PRO A 18 -2.87 -13.53 12.62
N ASP A 19 -2.48 -12.27 12.44
CA ASP A 19 -1.46 -11.87 11.45
C ASP A 19 -0.27 -12.84 11.58
N GLU A 20 0.04 -13.58 10.51
CA GLU A 20 1.31 -14.29 10.43
C GLU A 20 2.44 -13.27 10.66
N PRO A 21 3.51 -13.65 11.37
CA PRO A 21 4.56 -12.70 11.70
C PRO A 21 5.20 -12.12 10.43
N GLU A 22 5.02 -10.82 10.23
CA GLU A 22 5.37 -10.08 9.01
C GLU A 22 6.13 -8.79 9.32
N TYR A 23 7.09 -8.43 8.46
CA TYR A 23 7.71 -7.12 8.42
C TYR A 23 6.97 -6.21 7.44
N ARG A 24 6.52 -5.04 7.90
CA ARG A 24 5.86 -4.03 7.05
C ARG A 24 6.70 -2.76 7.00
N ILE A 25 7.08 -2.33 5.79
CA ILE A 25 7.86 -1.10 5.54
C ILE A 25 7.04 -0.18 4.64
N VAL A 26 6.86 1.07 5.06
CA VAL A 26 6.18 2.11 4.27
C VAL A 26 7.18 3.20 3.89
N LEU A 27 7.29 3.49 2.59
CA LEU A 27 8.24 4.45 2.03
C LEU A 27 7.53 5.77 1.72
N LEU A 28 7.85 6.80 2.50
CA LEU A 28 7.27 8.14 2.41
C LEU A 28 8.27 9.16 1.82
N GLY A 29 7.75 10.23 1.22
CA GLY A 29 8.58 11.30 0.65
C GLY A 29 8.00 11.92 -0.63
N LYS A 30 8.64 12.98 -1.12
CA LYS A 30 8.28 13.66 -2.38
C LYS A 30 8.51 12.78 -3.61
N THR A 31 7.97 13.19 -4.76
CA THR A 31 8.32 12.58 -6.06
C THR A 31 9.80 12.77 -6.37
N GLY A 32 10.43 11.76 -7.00
CA GLY A 32 11.82 11.85 -7.46
C GLY A 32 12.91 11.61 -6.41
N VAL A 33 12.58 11.52 -5.11
CA VAL A 33 13.57 11.26 -4.03
C VAL A 33 14.11 9.84 -4.00
N GLY A 34 13.61 8.96 -4.88
CA GLY A 34 14.10 7.58 -5.02
C GLY A 34 13.36 6.52 -4.21
N LYS A 35 12.14 6.78 -3.74
CA LYS A 35 11.31 5.81 -2.98
C LYS A 35 11.19 4.45 -3.68
N ASN A 36 10.95 4.46 -4.99
CA ASN A 36 10.79 3.23 -5.76
C ASN A 36 12.10 2.47 -5.89
N LYS A 37 13.21 3.19 -6.16
CA LYS A 37 14.55 2.60 -6.26
C LYS A 37 14.99 1.95 -4.95
N ILE A 38 14.69 2.59 -3.82
CA ILE A 38 14.99 2.00 -2.51
C ILE A 38 14.02 0.86 -2.18
N GLY A 39 12.75 0.94 -2.59
CA GLY A 39 11.79 -0.17 -2.49
C GLY A 39 12.27 -1.41 -3.22
N ASP A 40 12.69 -1.26 -4.48
CA ASP A 40 13.32 -2.34 -5.25
C ASP A 40 14.57 -2.87 -4.52
N ALA A 41 15.45 -1.98 -4.04
CA ALA A 41 16.65 -2.39 -3.31
C ALA A 41 16.36 -3.14 -1.99
N ILE A 42 15.27 -2.81 -1.29
CA ILE A 42 14.83 -3.49 -0.07
C ILE A 42 14.33 -4.92 -0.40
N LEU A 43 13.59 -5.08 -1.50
CA LEU A 43 13.17 -6.39 -1.98
C LEU A 43 14.35 -7.20 -2.57
N GLY A 44 15.40 -6.53 -3.04
CA GLY A 44 16.62 -7.13 -3.57
C GLY A 44 16.71 -7.03 -5.10
N ASN A 45 17.44 -7.94 -5.76
CA ASN A 45 17.74 -7.85 -7.21
C ASN A 45 16.54 -8.11 -8.15
N ASN A 46 15.30 -8.04 -7.66
CA ASN A 46 14.10 -8.07 -8.49
C ASN A 46 13.92 -6.71 -9.16
N ARG A 47 13.89 -6.72 -10.50
CA ARG A 47 13.98 -5.50 -11.31
C ARG A 47 12.59 -4.87 -11.45
N ASN A 48 12.47 -3.63 -10.98
CA ASN A 48 11.37 -2.70 -11.27
C ASN A 48 9.99 -3.15 -10.78
N CYS A 49 9.88 -3.54 -9.52
CA CYS A 49 8.59 -3.86 -8.92
C CYS A 49 7.74 -2.60 -8.67
N PHE A 50 8.37 -1.42 -8.60
CA PHE A 50 7.66 -0.16 -8.31
C PHE A 50 7.75 0.88 -9.44
N GLU A 51 6.60 1.32 -9.94
CA GLU A 51 6.45 2.33 -10.97
C GLU A 51 6.53 3.77 -10.45
N SER A 52 7.46 4.57 -10.99
CA SER A 52 7.78 5.91 -10.45
C SER A 52 6.70 6.97 -10.66
N THR A 53 5.73 6.73 -11.52
CA THR A 53 4.70 7.70 -11.94
C THR A 53 3.30 7.35 -11.45
N SER A 54 3.13 6.30 -10.65
CA SER A 54 1.81 5.96 -10.12
C SER A 54 1.36 7.01 -9.11
N SER A 55 0.13 7.49 -9.27
CA SER A 55 -0.57 8.31 -8.27
C SER A 55 -1.20 7.46 -7.16
N GLU A 56 -0.95 6.14 -7.16
CA GLU A 56 -1.53 5.18 -6.24
C GLU A 56 -0.46 4.56 -5.34
N PHE A 57 -0.91 4.00 -4.22
CA PHE A 57 -0.05 3.19 -3.36
C PHE A 57 0.31 1.89 -4.11
N GLN A 58 1.57 1.51 -4.06
CA GLN A 58 2.05 0.25 -4.60
C GLN A 58 2.55 -0.61 -3.45
N LYS A 59 2.20 -1.90 -3.47
CA LYS A 59 2.54 -2.86 -2.42
C LYS A 59 3.15 -4.09 -3.07
N GLU A 60 4.27 -4.53 -2.54
CA GLU A 60 4.94 -5.76 -2.93
C GLU A 60 5.30 -6.58 -1.71
N MET A 61 5.26 -7.91 -1.87
CA MET A 61 5.45 -8.87 -0.78
C MET A 61 6.46 -9.93 -1.20
N GLN A 62 7.38 -10.30 -0.31
CA GLN A 62 8.26 -11.46 -0.52
C GLN A 62 8.57 -12.19 0.78
N GLU A 63 9.06 -13.43 0.67
CA GLU A 63 9.64 -14.14 1.80
C GLU A 63 11.03 -13.58 2.16
N PHE A 64 11.24 -13.31 3.45
CA PHE A 64 12.51 -12.87 4.00
C PHE A 64 12.71 -13.51 5.38
N GLY A 65 13.70 -14.42 5.49
CA GLY A 65 14.03 -15.06 6.76
C GLY A 65 12.91 -15.93 7.35
N GLY A 66 12.07 -16.54 6.52
CA GLY A 66 10.91 -17.33 6.96
C GLY A 66 9.71 -16.49 7.42
N GLN A 67 9.73 -15.19 7.16
CA GLN A 67 8.62 -14.27 7.40
C GLN A 67 8.27 -13.54 6.11
N ILE A 68 7.08 -12.95 6.06
CA ILE A 68 6.70 -12.08 4.94
C ILE A 68 7.31 -10.69 5.16
N LEU A 69 7.86 -10.12 4.09
CA LEU A 69 8.27 -8.72 4.00
C LEU A 69 7.36 -8.01 3.02
N THR A 70 6.54 -7.09 3.53
CA THR A 70 5.74 -6.15 2.75
C THR A 70 6.45 -4.81 2.63
N VAL A 71 6.60 -4.33 1.40
CA VAL A 71 7.07 -2.97 1.09
C VAL A 71 5.95 -2.19 0.41
N VAL A 72 5.59 -1.05 0.98
CA VAL A 72 4.58 -0.13 0.44
C VAL A 72 5.24 1.16 0.00
N VAL A 73 5.13 1.49 -1.29
CA VAL A 73 5.52 2.79 -1.85
C VAL A 73 4.30 3.71 -1.88
N THR A 74 4.45 4.91 -1.33
CA THR A 74 3.36 5.90 -1.33
C THR A 74 3.49 6.88 -2.50
N PRO A 75 2.36 7.46 -2.95
CA PRO A 75 2.36 8.66 -3.78
C PRO A 75 3.09 9.85 -3.12
N ASP A 76 3.20 10.96 -3.85
CA ASP A 76 3.75 12.20 -3.30
C ASP A 76 2.89 12.71 -2.14
N LEU A 77 3.42 12.63 -0.93
CA LEU A 77 2.73 13.08 0.28
C LEU A 77 2.76 14.61 0.44
N PHE A 78 3.62 15.30 -0.30
CA PHE A 78 3.89 16.73 -0.12
C PHE A 78 3.62 17.55 -1.40
N GLU A 79 2.85 17.01 -2.34
CA GLU A 79 2.40 17.74 -3.50
C GLU A 79 1.41 18.83 -3.07
N ASN A 80 1.92 20.05 -2.85
CA ASN A 80 1.09 21.23 -2.68
C ASN A 80 0.42 21.54 -4.02
N ARG A 81 -0.77 21.00 -4.26
CA ARG A 81 -1.66 21.45 -5.33
C ARG A 81 -2.23 22.82 -4.98
N LEU A 82 -1.39 23.85 -5.03
CA LEU A 82 -1.86 25.23 -5.07
C LEU A 82 -2.48 25.46 -6.45
N THR A 83 -3.75 25.12 -6.60
CA THR A 83 -4.54 25.56 -7.74
C THR A 83 -4.87 27.03 -7.54
N VAL A 84 -4.19 27.90 -8.27
CA VAL A 84 -4.65 29.28 -8.45
C VAL A 84 -5.94 29.20 -9.28
N ARG A 85 -7.05 29.64 -8.70
CA ARG A 85 -8.29 29.95 -9.44
C ARG A 85 -8.25 31.39 -9.91
#